data_AF-R4WXY2-F1
#
_entry.id   AF-R4WXY2-F1
#
_cell.length_a   1.000
_cell.length_b   1.000
_cell.length_c   1.000
_cell.angle_alpha   90.00
_cell.angle_beta   90.00
_cell.angle_gamma   90.00
#
_symmetry.space_group_name_H-M   'P 1'
#
loop_
_entity.id
_entity.type
_entity.pdbx_description
1 polymer ?
#
loop_
_entity_poly.entity_id
_entity_poly.type
_entity_poly.pdbx_seq_one_letter_code
_entity_poly.pdbx_strand_id
1 'polypeptide(L)' 'MMSGFGPKAKGPNARLQYSIYVRPTMIGAIKVVIVDSRLRDIEPMAFDFVLNFAKDNDLVVTEACELPPHHGTQTQQKT' A
#
# COMPACT_ATOMS: atom_id res chain seq x y z
N MET A 1 -6.61 -4.71 10.20
CA MET A 1 -5.35 -5.38 10.58
C MET A 1 -4.18 -4.41 10.52
N MET A 2 -3.95 -3.73 9.38
CA MET A 2 -2.73 -2.95 9.20
C MET A 2 -2.69 -1.59 9.92
N SER A 3 -3.81 -1.08 10.44
CA SER A 3 -3.91 0.27 11.03
C SER A 3 -2.97 0.56 12.20
N GLY A 4 -2.47 -0.47 12.90
CA GLY A 4 -1.54 -0.31 14.03
C GLY A 4 -0.08 -0.05 13.65
N PHE A 5 0.29 -0.23 12.37
CA PHE A 5 1.70 -0.18 11.97
C PHE A 5 2.10 1.22 11.54
N GLY A 6 2.96 1.87 12.32
CA GLY A 6 3.55 3.17 11.99
C GLY A 6 3.35 4.24 13.07
N PRO A 7 4.18 5.29 13.08
CA PRO A 7 4.23 6.29 14.17
C PRO A 7 2.94 7.11 14.31
N LYS A 8 2.10 7.17 13.27
CA LYS A 8 0.84 7.93 13.25
C LYS A 8 -0.36 7.16 13.82
N ALA A 9 -0.22 5.90 14.19
CA ALA A 9 -1.31 5.06 14.70
C ALA A 9 -1.69 5.36 16.17
N LYS A 10 -1.60 6.62 16.63
CA LYS A 10 -1.88 7.03 18.01
C LYS A 10 -3.05 8.01 18.07
N GLY A 11 -3.92 7.85 19.07
CA GLY A 11 -5.05 8.74 19.35
C GLY A 11 -6.44 8.13 19.09
N PRO A 12 -7.51 8.89 19.33
CA PRO A 12 -8.87 8.47 19.05
C PRO A 12 -9.00 8.02 17.58
N ASN A 13 -9.72 6.92 17.34
CA ASN A 13 -9.94 6.35 16.01
C ASN A 13 -8.69 5.83 15.27
N ALA A 14 -7.54 5.67 15.93
CA ALA A 14 -6.32 5.14 15.28
C ALA A 14 -6.55 3.80 14.55
N ARG A 15 -7.42 2.93 15.10
CA ARG A 15 -7.79 1.64 14.46
C ARG A 15 -8.50 1.79 13.12
N LEU A 16 -9.11 2.95 12.83
CA LEU A 16 -9.81 3.26 11.59
C LEU A 16 -8.91 3.90 10.54
N GLN A 17 -7.69 4.32 10.91
CA GLN A 17 -6.75 4.96 9.99
C GLN A 17 -5.93 3.91 9.24
N TYR A 18 -5.53 4.21 8.01
CA TYR A 18 -4.58 3.36 7.29
C TYR A 18 -3.18 3.52 7.89
N SER A 19 -2.41 2.42 7.88
CA SER A 19 -0.98 2.49 8.16
C SER A 19 -0.25 3.26 7.07
N ILE A 20 0.83 3.93 7.44
CA ILE A 20 1.70 4.62 6.47
C ILE A 20 2.36 3.66 5.47
N TYR A 21 2.41 2.36 5.79
CA TYR A 21 3.00 1.32 4.95
C TYR A 21 1.99 0.65 4.04
N VAL A 22 0.70 0.99 4.15
CA VAL A 22 -0.37 0.37 3.36
C VAL A 22 -1.28 1.46 2.82
N ARG A 23 -1.24 1.68 1.51
CA ARG A 23 -1.99 2.74 0.84
C ARG A 23 -2.92 2.16 -0.22
N PRO A 24 -4.24 2.29 -0.07
CA PRO A 24 -5.16 2.01 -1.16
C PRO A 24 -5.03 3.09 -2.24
N THR A 25 -4.99 2.70 -3.51
CA THR A 25 -4.95 3.65 -4.63
C THR A 25 -5.57 3.05 -5.90
N MET A 26 -5.57 3.82 -6.97
CA MET A 26 -5.94 3.39 -8.31
C MET A 26 -4.71 3.45 -9.22
N ILE A 27 -4.45 2.38 -9.96
CA ILE A 27 -3.52 2.40 -11.09
C ILE A 27 -4.34 2.18 -12.35
N GLY A 28 -4.45 3.22 -13.18
CA GLY A 28 -5.42 3.25 -14.27
C GLY A 28 -6.85 3.12 -13.74
N ALA A 29 -7.56 2.08 -14.18
CA ALA A 29 -8.93 1.77 -13.75
C ALA A 29 -9.01 0.64 -12.70
N ILE A 30 -7.86 0.17 -12.19
CA ILE A 30 -7.80 -0.97 -11.27
C ILE A 30 -7.57 -0.47 -9.84
N LYS A 31 -8.42 -0.92 -8.91
CA LYS A 31 -8.23 -0.72 -7.47
C LYS A 31 -7.06 -1.59 -7.02
N VAL A 32 -6.07 -0.97 -6.40
CA VAL A 32 -4.88 -1.66 -5.91
C VAL A 32 -4.57 -1.24 -4.48
N VAL A 33 -3.78 -2.08 -3.81
CA VAL A 33 -3.21 -1.77 -2.50
C VAL A 33 -1.70 -1.81 -2.65
N ILE A 34 -1.05 -0.70 -2.32
CA ILE A 34 0.42 -0.62 -2.27
C ILE A 34 0.85 -0.94 -0.85
N VAL A 35 1.78 -1.88 -0.72
CA VAL A 35 2.44 -2.23 0.54
C VAL A 35 3.91 -1.85 0.44
N ASP A 36 4.40 -1.06 1.40
CA ASP A 36 5.79 -0.68 1.50
C ASP A 36 6.64 -1.87 2.00
N SER A 37 7.74 -2.19 1.32
CA SER A 37 8.62 -3.30 1.68
C SER A 37 9.25 -3.16 3.07
N ARG A 38 9.42 -1.93 3.58
CA ARG A 38 9.90 -1.67 4.95
C ARG A 38 8.99 -2.26 6.02
N LEU A 39 7.73 -2.54 5.70
CA LEU A 39 6.83 -3.25 6.61
C LEU A 39 7.37 -4.64 6.96
N ARG A 40 8.08 -5.30 6.03
CA ARG A 40 8.69 -6.61 6.27
C ARG A 40 9.77 -6.58 7.35
N ASP A 41 10.55 -5.50 7.41
CA ASP A 41 11.61 -5.35 8.41
C ASP A 41 11.05 -4.99 9.79
N ILE A 42 9.90 -4.31 9.83
CA ILE A 42 9.25 -3.83 11.07
C ILE A 42 8.34 -4.90 11.66
N GLU A 43 7.51 -5.52 10.83
CA GLU A 43 6.62 -6.60 11.24
C GLU A 43 6.44 -7.62 10.09
N PRO A 44 7.34 -8.62 10.01
CA PRO A 44 7.31 -9.65 8.98
C PRO A 44 5.96 -10.38 8.89
N MET A 45 5.32 -10.65 10.04
CA MET A 45 4.06 -11.40 10.06
C MET A 45 2.92 -10.64 9.37
N ALA A 46 2.89 -9.31 9.53
CA ALA A 46 1.90 -8.47 8.89
C ALA A 46 2.13 -8.39 7.38
N PHE A 47 3.39 -8.32 6.95
CA PHE A 47 3.74 -8.35 5.53
C PHE A 47 3.36 -9.69 4.89
N ASP A 48 3.71 -10.80 5.51
CA ASP A 48 3.38 -12.15 5.03
C ASP A 48 1.87 -12.38 5.01
N PHE A 49 1.12 -11.83 5.97
CA PHE A 49 -0.35 -11.87 5.92
C PHE A 49 -0.90 -11.24 4.64
N VAL A 50 -0.40 -10.08 4.21
CA VAL A 50 -0.90 -9.44 2.98
C VAL A 50 -0.53 -10.25 1.74
N LEU A 51 0.69 -10.80 1.69
CA LEU A 51 1.11 -11.63 0.57
C LEU A 51 0.32 -12.94 0.48
N ASN A 52 0.06 -13.58 1.62
CA ASN A 52 -0.79 -14.77 1.66
C ASN A 52 -2.23 -14.43 1.29
N PHE A 53 -2.78 -13.30 1.76
CA PHE A 53 -4.10 -12.84 1.32
C PHE A 53 -4.17 -12.66 -0.20
N ALA A 54 -3.13 -12.09 -0.82
CA ALA A 54 -3.07 -11.96 -2.28
C ALA A 54 -3.04 -13.32 -2.97
N LYS A 55 -2.24 -14.26 -2.45
CA LYS A 55 -2.15 -15.63 -2.97
C LYS A 55 -3.48 -16.39 -2.85
N ASP A 56 -4.13 -16.33 -1.70
CA ASP A 56 -5.38 -17.05 -1.42
C ASP A 56 -6.56 -16.54 -2.26
N ASN A 57 -6.45 -15.32 -2.79
CA ASN A 57 -7.47 -14.69 -3.61
C ASN A 57 -7.02 -14.49 -5.07
N ASP A 58 -5.97 -15.20 -5.51
CA ASP A 58 -5.42 -15.15 -6.88
C ASP A 58 -5.15 -13.71 -7.39
N LEU A 59 -4.75 -12.81 -6.50
CA LEU A 59 -4.45 -11.42 -6.84
C LEU A 59 -3.07 -11.30 -7.48
N VAL A 60 -2.98 -10.43 -8.49
CA VAL A 60 -1.71 -10.11 -9.15
C VAL A 60 -0.85 -9.26 -8.22
N VAL A 61 0.36 -9.74 -7.92
CA VAL A 61 1.37 -9.00 -7.14
C VAL A 61 2.49 -8.57 -8.09
N THR A 62 2.82 -7.27 -8.07
CA THR A 62 3.90 -6.69 -8.87
C THR A 62 4.71 -5.72 -8.03
N GLU A 63 5.99 -5.57 -8.35
CA GLU A 63 6.81 -4.51 -7.76
C GLU A 63 6.38 -3.16 -8.34
N ALA A 64 6.17 -2.19 -7.46
CA ALA A 64 5.82 -0.83 -7.84
C ALA A 64 6.94 0.12 -7.40
N CYS A 65 7.48 0.89 -8.34
CA CYS A 65 8.42 1.96 -8.04
C CYS A 65 7.66 3.29 -7.98
N GLU A 66 7.76 4.01 -6.85
CA GLU A 66 7.28 5.38 -6.76
C GLU A 66 8.37 6.32 -7.27
N LEU A 67 8.12 6.98 -8.40
CA LEU A 67 9.03 7.98 -8.94
C LEU A 67 8.88 9.30 -8.16
N PRO A 68 9.98 10.04 -7.92
CA PRO A 68 9.91 11.37 -7.34
C PRO A 68 9.02 12.31 -8.17
N PRO A 69 8.31 13.27 -7.55
CA PRO A 69 7.38 14.17 -8.23
C PRO A 69 7.99 14.97 -9.40
N HIS A 70 9.32 15.09 -9.47
CA HIS A 70 10.05 15.84 -10.49
C HIS A 70 10.31 15.06 -11.79
N HIS A 71 10.03 13.75 -11.82
CA HIS A 71 10.04 12.97 -13.05
C HIS A 71 8.63 12.90 -13.60
N GLY A 72 8.33 13.83 -14.52
CA GLY A 72 6.97 14.09 -15.00
C GLY A 72 6.24 12.85 -15.52
N THR A 73 5.07 12.57 -14.94
CA THR A 73 4.03 11.78 -15.57
C THR A 73 3.31 12.70 -16.56
N GLN A 74 3.50 12.48 -17.87
CA GLN A 74 2.57 13.01 -18.87
C GLN A 74 1.21 12.33 -18.66
N THR A 75 0.34 12.97 -17.89
CA THR A 75 -1.09 12.68 -17.93
C THR A 75 -1.61 13.13 -19.29
N GLN A 76 -1.66 12.22 -20.27
CA GLN A 76 -2.47 12.42 -21.47
C GLN A 76 -3.95 12.52 -21.04
N GLN A 77 -4.40 13.75 -20.80
CA GLN A 77 -5.80 14.12 -20.88
C GLN A 77 -6.19 14.03 -22.35
N LYS A 78 -6.88 12.95 -22.77
CA LYS A 78 -7.56 12.92 -24.06
C LYS A 78 -8.92 13.57 -23.90
N THR A 79 -9.12 14.66 -24.65
CA THR A 79 -10.39 15.34 -24.95
C THR A 79 -11.32 14.44 -25.76
#